data_AF-A0A951ULK6-F1
#
_entry.id   AF-A0A951ULK6-F1
#
_cell.length_a   1.000
_cell.length_b   1.000
_cell.length_c   1.000
_cell.angle_alpha   90.00
_cell.angle_beta   90.00
_cell.angle_gamma   90.00
#
_symmetry.space_group_name_H-M   'P 1'
#
loop_
_entity.id
_entity.type
_entity.pdbx_description
1 polymer ?
#
loop_
_entity_poly.entity_id
_entity_poly.type
_entity_poly.pdbx_seq_one_letter_code
_entity_poly.pdbx_strand_id
1 'polypeptide(L)' 'MEPTISLDAQALKALIKESVREVMREEWFKFFALLTPYVDNEEQAAIEAAFSPDDHPDTDFVDITNWFDHENQAQ' A
#
# COMPACT_ATOMS: atom_id res chain seq x y z
N MET A 1 13.52 28.01 -29.45
CA MET A 1 14.49 27.05 -28.87
C MET A 1 13.79 26.42 -27.70
N GLU A 2 13.46 25.13 -27.79
CA GLU A 2 12.90 24.43 -26.63
C GLU A 2 13.99 24.36 -25.55
N PRO A 3 13.65 24.64 -24.28
CA PRO A 3 14.63 24.53 -23.20
C PRO A 3 14.97 23.04 -23.07
N THR A 4 16.19 22.67 -23.45
CA THR A 4 16.75 21.37 -23.12
C THR A 4 16.93 21.33 -21.61
N ILE A 5 15.94 20.77 -20.91
CA ILE A 5 16.06 20.47 -19.50
C ILE A 5 17.15 19.39 -19.39
N SER A 6 18.38 19.80 -19.04
CA SER A 6 19.44 18.86 -18.69
C SER A 6 19.13 18.31 -17.30
N LEU A 7 18.18 17.39 -17.23
CA LEU A 7 17.94 16.60 -16.03
C LEU A 7 19.15 15.70 -15.81
N ASP A 8 19.78 15.85 -14.65
CA ASP A 8 20.75 14.88 -14.17
C ASP A 8 20.11 13.48 -14.15
N ALA A 9 20.88 12.46 -14.49
CA ALA A 9 20.40 11.07 -14.57
C ALA A 9 19.79 10.60 -13.24
N GLN A 10 20.31 11.06 -12.10
CA GLN A 10 19.77 10.75 -10.80
C GLN A 10 18.43 11.44 -10.55
N ALA A 11 18.29 12.69 -10.98
CA ALA A 11 17.03 13.43 -10.90
C ALA A 11 15.94 12.82 -11.80
N LEU A 12 16.30 12.37 -13.02
CA LEU A 12 15.38 11.66 -13.89
C LEU A 12 14.93 10.32 -13.29
N LYS A 13 15.87 9.55 -12.71
CA LYS A 13 15.56 8.29 -12.02
C LYS A 13 14.61 8.51 -10.84
N ALA A 14 14.85 9.55 -10.04
CA ALA A 14 14.00 9.88 -8.90
C ALA A 14 12.58 10.25 -9.36
N LEU A 15 12.47 11.06 -10.41
CA LEU A 15 11.19 11.45 -10.99
C LEU A 15 10.40 10.24 -11.52
N ILE A 16 11.07 9.32 -12.21
CA ILE A 16 10.45 8.07 -12.70
C ILE A 16 10.01 7.18 -11.52
N LYS A 17 10.83 7.06 -10.48
CA LYS A 17 10.45 6.25 -9.30
C LYS A 17 9.20 6.81 -8.62
N GLU A 18 9.13 8.14 -8.46
CA GLU A 18 7.99 8.75 -7.78
C GLU A 18 6.72 8.66 -8.63
N SER A 19 6.80 8.91 -9.94
CA SER A 19 5.64 8.80 -10.82
C SER A 19 5.09 7.36 -10.90
N VAL A 20 5.97 6.35 -10.95
CA VAL A 20 5.54 4.94 -10.91
C VAL A 20 4.95 4.60 -9.54
N ARG A 21 5.55 5.05 -8.44
CA ARG A 21 5.04 4.80 -7.09
C ARG A 21 3.65 5.41 -6.88
N GLU A 22 3.41 6.61 -7.37
CA GLU A 22 2.11 7.28 -7.31
C GLU A 22 1.05 6.45 -8.04
N VAL A 23 1.32 6.05 -9.30
CA VAL A 23 0.41 5.20 -10.09
C VAL A 23 0.17 3.87 -9.40
N MET A 24 1.23 3.21 -8.91
CA MET A 24 1.10 1.91 -8.23
C MET A 24 0.27 2.01 -6.95
N ARG A 25 0.40 3.10 -6.16
CA ARG A 25 -0.43 3.31 -4.96
C ARG A 25 -1.90 3.45 -5.31
N GLU A 26 -2.24 4.22 -6.33
CA GLU A 26 -3.63 4.40 -6.75
C GLU A 26 -4.22 3.11 -7.35
N GLU A 27 -3.47 2.45 -8.22
CA GLU A 27 -3.94 1.24 -8.89
C GLU A 27 -4.03 0.04 -7.93
N TRP A 28 -3.17 -0.04 -6.92
CA TRP A 28 -3.29 -1.06 -5.88
C TRP A 28 -4.58 -0.94 -5.09
N PHE A 29 -4.99 0.26 -4.71
CA PHE A 29 -6.26 0.42 -3.99
C PHE A 29 -7.45 -0.01 -4.85
N LYS A 30 -7.44 0.33 -6.15
CA LYS A 30 -8.46 -0.13 -7.11
C LYS A 30 -8.45 -1.65 -7.28
N PHE A 31 -7.26 -2.25 -7.33
CA PHE A 31 -7.11 -3.70 -7.43
C PHE A 31 -7.61 -4.41 -6.17
N PHE A 32 -7.28 -3.92 -4.98
CA PHE A 32 -7.84 -4.46 -3.74
C PHE A 32 -9.36 -4.30 -3.70
N ALA A 33 -9.89 -3.13 -4.07
CA ALA A 33 -11.33 -2.93 -4.16
C ALA A 33 -12.02 -3.87 -5.17
N LEU A 34 -11.35 -4.23 -6.27
CA LEU A 34 -11.84 -5.21 -7.24
C LEU A 34 -11.85 -6.64 -6.69
N LEU A 35 -10.86 -6.99 -5.86
CA LEU A 35 -10.71 -8.33 -5.30
C LEU A 35 -11.53 -8.55 -4.02
N THR A 36 -11.86 -7.49 -3.28
CA THR A 36 -12.64 -7.59 -2.06
C THR A 36 -14.10 -7.88 -2.41
N PRO A 37 -14.67 -9.02 -1.97
CA PRO A 37 -16.07 -9.31 -2.20
C PRO A 37 -16.95 -8.27 -1.49
N TYR A 38 -18.11 -8.00 -2.08
CA TYR A 38 -19.12 -7.18 -1.41
C TYR A 38 -19.64 -7.93 -0.17
N VAL A 39 -19.76 -7.20 0.94
CA VAL A 39 -20.31 -7.68 2.22
C VAL A 39 -21.37 -6.67 2.63
N ASP A 40 -22.59 -7.13 2.91
CA ASP A 40 -23.65 -6.26 3.42
C ASP A 40 -23.54 -6.06 4.93
N ASN A 41 -24.37 -5.17 5.49
CA ASN A 41 -24.28 -4.82 6.91
C ASN A 41 -24.64 -5.99 7.84
N GLU A 42 -25.52 -6.90 7.41
CA GLU A 42 -25.91 -8.07 8.22
C GLU A 42 -24.80 -9.12 8.22
N GLU A 43 -24.21 -9.37 7.05
CA GLU A 43 -23.05 -10.25 6.89
C GLU A 43 -21.83 -9.71 7.65
N GLN A 44 -21.55 -8.41 7.56
CA GLN A 44 -20.47 -7.77 8.32
C GLN A 44 -20.66 -7.93 9.83
N ALA A 45 -21.89 -7.71 10.34
CA ALA A 45 -22.20 -7.90 11.75
C ALA A 45 -22.03 -9.36 12.20
N ALA A 46 -22.36 -10.33 11.34
CA ALA A 46 -22.16 -11.75 11.62
C ALA A 46 -20.66 -12.11 11.66
N ILE A 47 -19.84 -11.55 10.76
CA ILE A 47 -18.38 -11.71 10.76
C ILE A 47 -17.79 -11.17 12.06
N GLU A 48 -18.13 -9.94 12.43
CA GLU A 48 -17.62 -9.30 13.66
C GLU A 48 -18.04 -10.04 14.93
N ALA A 49 -19.23 -10.65 14.95
CA ALA A 49 -19.68 -11.48 16.06
C ALA A 49 -18.98 -12.84 16.13
N ALA A 50 -18.54 -13.38 14.99
CA ALA A 50 -17.91 -14.70 14.89
C ALA A 50 -16.38 -14.66 15.05
N PHE A 51 -15.76 -13.52 14.75
CA PHE A 51 -14.31 -13.35 14.76
C PHE A 51 -13.93 -12.08 15.53
N SER A 52 -13.39 -12.24 16.75
CA SER A 52 -12.80 -11.12 17.49
C SER A 52 -11.27 -11.17 17.42
N PRO A 53 -10.58 -10.04 17.19
CA PRO A 53 -9.14 -9.96 17.38
C PRO A 53 -8.69 -10.39 18.77
N ASP A 54 -9.54 -10.20 19.79
CA ASP A 54 -9.26 -10.57 21.18
C ASP A 54 -9.23 -12.11 21.40
N ASP A 55 -9.76 -12.89 20.45
CA ASP A 55 -9.75 -14.36 20.51
C ASP A 55 -8.39 -14.95 20.11
N HIS A 56 -7.48 -14.13 19.57
CA HIS A 56 -6.16 -14.53 19.12
C HIS A 56 -5.07 -13.92 20.01
N PRO A 57 -4.10 -14.73 20.51
CA PRO A 57 -3.03 -14.19 21.34
C PRO A 57 -2.11 -13.28 20.50
N ASP A 58 -1.60 -12.22 21.11
CA ASP A 58 -0.69 -11.26 20.46
C ASP A 58 0.55 -11.92 19.82
N THR A 59 0.94 -13.10 20.30
CA THR A 59 2.05 -13.90 19.76
C THR A 59 1.80 -14.41 18.34
N ASP A 60 0.53 -14.48 17.90
CA ASP A 60 0.16 -14.96 16.57
C ASP A 60 0.21 -13.83 15.52
N PHE A 61 0.30 -12.58 15.95
CA PHE A 61 0.40 -11.43 15.06
C PHE A 61 1.87 -11.09 14.76
N VAL A 62 2.19 -10.96 13.47
CA VAL A 62 3.49 -10.46 13.02
C VAL A 62 3.40 -8.95 12.88
N ASP A 63 4.24 -8.23 13.63
CA ASP A 63 4.38 -6.79 13.44
C ASP A 63 5.10 -6.48 12.12
N ILE A 64 4.31 -6.08 11.12
CA ILE A 64 4.78 -5.69 9.79
C ILE A 64 5.10 -4.20 9.67
N THR A 65 4.96 -3.39 10.73
CA THR A 65 5.22 -1.94 10.63
C THR A 65 6.66 -1.63 10.25
N ASN A 66 7.61 -2.45 10.72
CA ASN A 66 9.03 -2.35 10.35
C ASN A 66 9.31 -2.66 8.87
N TRP A 67 8.35 -3.25 8.12
CA TRP A 67 8.56 -3.55 6.70
C TRP A 67 8.58 -2.30 5.83
N PHE A 68 7.97 -1.20 6.30
CA PHE A 68 7.91 0.06 5.59
C PHE A 68 9.11 0.97 5.88
N ASP A 69 9.86 0.71 6.96
CA ASP A 69 11.02 1.53 7.34
C ASP A 69 12.22 1.35 6.40
N HIS A 70 12.32 0.20 5.72
CA HIS A 70 13.40 -0.08 4.77
C HIS A 70 13.21 0.57 3.39
N GLU A 71 12.02 1.06 3.04
CA GLU A 71 11.83 1.80 1.78
C GLU A 71 12.46 3.20 1.82
N ASN A 72 12.62 3.79 3.01
CA ASN A 72 13.23 5.12 3.19
C ASN A 72 14.76 5.09 3.34
N GLN A 73 15.38 3.92 3.45
CA GLN A 73 16.84 3.79 3.64
C GLN A 73 17.61 3.47 2.35
N ALA A 74 16.93 3.17 1.24
CA ALA A 74 17.55 3.03 -0.07
C ALA A 74 17.53 4.39 -0.82
N GLN A 75 18.29 5.35 -0.27
CA GLN A 75 18.59 6.64 -0.88
C GLN A 75 19.69 6.50 -1.94
#